data_AF-A0A931D5D2-F1
#
_entry.id   AF-A0A931D5D2-F1
#
_cell.length_a   1.000
_cell.length_b   1.000
_cell.length_c   1.000
_cell.angle_alpha   90.00
_cell.angle_beta   90.00
_cell.angle_gamma   90.00
#
_symmetry.space_group_name_H-M   'P 1'
#
loop_
_entity.id
_entity.type
_entity.pdbx_description
1 polymer ?
#
loop_
_entity_poly.entity_id
_entity_poly.type
_entity_poly.pdbx_seq_one_letter_code
_entity_poly.pdbx_strand_id
1 'polypeptide(L)'
;MDEIYRSQFRLPHPLYEKLKASADANHRSVNAELVARLEASFDPNAFVDLAANLQPDETSDPTIRQEVSDIKKQFSLFQEMLEILREPPTEEQIAWAKAKMAERLQEPASVPPKKSGPRPLGVDQDVWVERQTKPKKN
;
A
#
# COMPACT_ATOMS: atom_id res chain seq x y z
N MET A 1 -16.07 -23.00 7.77
CA MET A 1 -14.78 -23.56 7.36
C MET A 1 -13.91 -22.37 7.01
N ASP A 2 -12.85 -22.13 7.77
CA ASP A 2 -11.93 -21.03 7.47
C ASP A 2 -11.20 -21.37 6.18
N GLU A 3 -11.38 -20.51 5.17
CA GLU A 3 -10.79 -20.68 3.85
C GLU A 3 -9.30 -20.28 3.94
N ILE A 4 -8.45 -21.22 4.36
CA ILE A 4 -7.02 -20.97 4.56
C ILE A 4 -6.29 -20.99 3.20
N TYR A 5 -5.82 -19.82 2.76
CA TYR A 5 -4.91 -19.72 1.63
C TYR A 5 -3.50 -20.21 2.02
N ARG A 6 -2.99 -21.24 1.33
CA ARG A 6 -1.65 -21.81 1.57
C ARG A 6 -0.71 -21.41 0.45
N SER A 7 0.39 -20.78 0.81
CA SER A 7 1.45 -20.40 -0.13
C SER A 7 2.83 -20.76 0.42
N GLN A 8 3.81 -20.85 -0.47
CA GLN A 8 5.19 -21.14 -0.11
C GLN A 8 6.05 -19.90 -0.34
N PHE A 9 6.42 -19.23 0.75
CA PHE A 9 7.26 -18.02 0.68
C PHE A 9 8.72 -18.38 0.44
N ARG A 10 9.32 -17.78 -0.59
CA ARG A 10 10.75 -17.90 -0.91
C ARG A 10 11.48 -16.67 -0.38
N LEU A 11 11.86 -16.72 0.90
CA LEU A 11 12.57 -15.63 1.55
C LEU A 11 14.09 -15.77 1.32
N PRO A 12 14.83 -14.66 1.11
CA PRO A 12 16.29 -14.67 1.19
C PRO A 12 16.75 -15.21 2.55
N HIS A 13 17.81 -16.02 2.57
CA HIS A 13 18.27 -16.69 3.80
C HIS A 13 18.51 -15.72 4.99
N PRO A 14 19.14 -14.54 4.81
CA PRO A 14 19.32 -13.60 5.93
C PRO A 14 18.01 -13.09 6.52
N LEU A 15 16.94 -12.99 5.72
CA LEU A 15 15.62 -12.55 6.19
C LEU A 15 14.94 -13.66 6.99
N TYR A 16 15.07 -14.90 6.53
CA TYR A 16 14.56 -16.07 7.26
C TYR A 16 15.20 -16.19 8.64
N GLU A 17 16.52 -16.03 8.76
CA GLU A 17 17.23 -16.11 10.05
C GLU A 17 16.72 -15.05 11.04
N LYS A 18 16.52 -13.81 10.56
CA LYS A 18 15.94 -12.73 11.39
C LYS A 18 14.52 -13.05 11.85
N LEU A 19 13.69 -13.58 10.94
CA LEU A 19 12.32 -13.96 11.26
C LEU A 19 12.30 -15.11 12.28
N LYS A 20 13.16 -16.10 12.11
CA LYS A 20 13.29 -17.24 13.02
C LYS A 20 13.75 -16.80 14.40
N ALA A 21 14.78 -15.96 14.50
CA ALA A 21 15.25 -15.41 15.77
C ALA A 21 14.14 -14.63 16.51
N SER A 22 13.32 -13.86 15.78
CA SER A 22 12.17 -13.17 16.37
C SER A 22 11.10 -14.15 16.85
N ALA A 23 10.81 -15.20 16.08
CA ALA A 23 9.85 -16.22 16.46
C ALA A 23 10.28 -16.96 17.74
N ASP A 24 11.57 -17.30 17.82
CA ASP A 24 12.18 -17.92 19.00
C ASP A 24 12.09 -17.01 20.23
N ALA A 25 12.37 -15.70 20.08
CA ALA A 25 12.25 -14.71 21.14
C ALA A 25 10.79 -14.51 21.63
N ASN A 26 9.82 -14.62 20.72
CA ASN A 26 8.39 -14.49 21.02
C ASN A 26 7.75 -15.83 21.45
N HIS A 27 8.52 -16.91 21.55
CA HIS A 27 8.05 -18.27 21.85
C HIS A 27 6.92 -18.75 20.92
N ARG A 28 7.02 -18.44 19.62
CA ARG A 28 6.03 -18.80 18.60
C ARG A 28 6.68 -19.53 17.43
N SER A 29 5.87 -20.23 16.63
CA SER A 29 6.36 -20.80 15.37
C SER A 29 6.68 -19.69 14.37
N VAL A 30 7.60 -19.96 13.45
CA VAL A 30 7.96 -19.02 12.37
C VAL A 30 6.73 -18.58 11.56
N ASN A 31 5.79 -19.49 11.32
CA ASN A 31 4.55 -19.16 10.60
C ASN A 31 3.63 -18.26 11.43
N ALA A 32 3.52 -18.49 12.74
CA ALA A 32 2.73 -17.63 13.62
C ALA A 32 3.33 -16.23 13.76
N GLU A 33 4.67 -16.12 13.81
CA GLU A 33 5.37 -14.84 13.79
C GLU A 33 5.18 -14.10 12.46
N LEU A 34 5.23 -14.81 11.33
CA LEU A 34 4.97 -14.24 10.01
C LEU A 34 3.56 -13.65 9.92
N VAL A 35 2.55 -14.41 10.37
CA VAL A 35 1.16 -13.96 10.39
C VAL A 35 1.00 -12.74 11.30
N ALA A 36 1.53 -12.79 12.53
CA ALA A 36 1.43 -11.67 13.48
C ALA A 36 2.05 -10.38 12.93
N ARG A 37 3.20 -10.47 12.25
CA ARG A 37 3.86 -9.30 11.62
C ARG A 37 3.05 -8.76 10.44
N LEU A 38 2.45 -9.65 9.64
CA LEU A 38 1.59 -9.23 8.53
C LEU A 38 0.32 -8.55 9.05
N GLU A 39 -0.35 -9.14 10.03
CA GLU A 39 -1.52 -8.54 10.69
C GLU A 39 -1.20 -7.15 11.24
N ALA A 40 -0.09 -7.02 11.98
CA ALA A 40 0.38 -5.74 12.50
C ALA A 40 0.69 -4.72 11.38
N SER A 41 1.12 -5.16 10.20
CA SER A 41 1.39 -4.26 9.07
C SER A 41 0.14 -3.72 8.38
N PHE A 42 -1.00 -4.41 8.54
CA PHE A 42 -2.28 -4.01 7.97
C PHE A 42 -3.15 -3.23 8.95
N ASP A 43 -2.78 -3.17 10.24
CA ASP A 43 -3.52 -2.40 11.22
C ASP A 43 -3.30 -0.89 10.99
N PRO A 44 -4.32 -0.14 10.51
CA PRO A 44 -4.19 1.29 10.23
C PRO A 44 -3.99 2.10 11.51
N ASN A 45 -4.33 1.53 12.67
CA ASN A 45 -4.18 2.17 13.98
C ASN A 45 -2.87 1.77 14.66
N ALA A 46 -2.09 0.83 14.13
CA ALA A 46 -0.82 0.44 14.75
C ALA A 46 0.14 1.64 14.91
N PHE A 47 0.10 2.60 13.99
CA PHE A 47 0.88 3.83 14.10
C PHE A 47 0.34 4.79 15.17
N VAL A 48 -1.00 4.86 15.29
CA VAL A 48 -1.69 5.67 16.31
C VAL A 48 -1.47 5.09 17.70
N ASP A 49 -1.51 3.76 17.84
CA ASP A 49 -1.30 3.06 19.11
C ASP A 49 0.16 3.12 19.57
N LEU A 50 1.12 3.04 18.64
CA LEU A 50 2.53 3.26 18.97
C LEU A 50 2.77 4.72 19.40
N ALA A 51 2.14 5.69 18.73
CA ALA A 51 2.21 7.10 19.09
C ALA A 51 1.44 7.45 20.38
N ALA A 52 0.36 6.73 20.69
CA ALA A 52 -0.42 6.90 21.91
C ALA A 52 0.28 6.29 23.12
N ASN A 53 1.00 5.17 22.94
CA ASN A 53 1.77 4.50 23.99
C ASN A 53 3.18 5.07 24.16
N LEU A 54 3.63 6.00 23.30
CA LEU A 54 4.68 6.95 23.63
C LEU A 54 4.13 7.93 24.69
N GLN A 55 4.05 7.46 25.93
CA GLN A 55 4.09 8.33 27.09
C GLN A 55 5.54 8.82 27.19
N PRO A 56 5.79 10.14 27.12
CA PRO A 56 7.14 10.63 27.42
C PRO A 56 7.46 10.19 28.83
N ASP A 57 8.52 9.40 28.99
CA ASP A 57 9.09 9.11 30.29
C ASP A 57 9.30 10.45 31.02
N GLU A 58 8.87 10.53 32.28
CA GLU A 58 9.07 11.66 33.19
C GLU A 58 10.56 12.01 33.42
N THR A 59 11.50 11.31 32.77
CA THR A 59 12.93 11.65 32.68
C THR A 59 13.35 12.36 31.37
N SER A 60 12.45 12.51 30.40
CA SER A 60 12.74 13.12 29.10
C SER A 60 12.95 14.64 29.22
N ASP A 61 13.94 15.17 28.49
CA ASP A 61 14.26 16.60 28.36
C ASP A 61 12.98 17.44 28.10
N PRO A 62 12.75 18.55 28.84
CA PRO A 62 11.56 19.40 28.69
C PRO A 62 11.32 19.87 27.25
N THR A 63 12.36 20.05 26.44
CA THR A 63 12.21 20.45 25.04
C THR A 63 11.56 19.35 24.21
N ILE A 64 11.96 18.10 24.42
CA ILE A 64 11.38 16.94 23.71
C ILE A 64 9.92 16.75 24.10
N ARG A 65 9.56 16.99 25.38
CA ARG A 65 8.14 16.92 25.81
C ARG A 65 7.28 17.98 25.13
N GLN A 66 7.82 19.19 24.99
CA GLN A 66 7.11 20.28 24.34
C GLN A 66 6.88 19.98 22.85
N GLU A 67 7.90 19.49 22.15
CA GLU A 67 7.78 19.09 20.74
C GLU A 67 6.78 17.96 20.53
N VAL A 68 6.78 16.92 21.38
CA VAL A 68 5.80 15.83 21.31
C VAL A 68 4.38 16.34 21.59
N SER A 69 4.21 17.28 22.53
CA SER A 69 2.92 17.93 22.81
C SER A 69 2.42 18.70 21.59
N ASP A 70 3.31 19.45 20.93
CA ASP A 70 2.96 20.26 19.77
C ASP A 70 2.64 19.38 18.55
N ILE A 71 3.37 18.28 18.35
CA ILE A 71 3.06 17.27 17.32
C ILE A 71 1.70 16.63 17.57
N LYS A 72 1.38 16.27 18.82
CA LYS A 72 0.07 15.69 19.18
C LYS A 72 -1.07 16.67 18.90
N LYS A 73 -0.88 17.95 19.21
CA LYS A 73 -1.87 19.00 18.89
C LYS A 73 -2.06 19.18 17.39
N GLN A 74 -0.97 19.22 16.62
CA GLN A 74 -1.02 19.31 15.15
C GLN A 74 -1.76 18.12 14.54
N PHE A 75 -1.52 16.91 15.05
CA PHE A 75 -2.19 15.71 14.58
C PHE A 75 -3.69 15.70 14.91
N SER A 76 -4.08 16.15 16.12
CA SER A 76 -5.50 16.31 16.50
C SER A 76 -6.23 17.28 15.57
N LEU A 77 -5.58 18.40 15.24
CA LEU A 77 -6.12 19.43 14.35
C LEU A 77 -6.28 18.91 12.91
N PHE A 78 -5.35 18.07 12.45
CA PHE A 78 -5.43 17.40 11.16
C PHE A 78 -6.54 16.35 11.12
N GLN A 79 -6.76 15.59 12.19
CA GLN A 79 -7.85 14.62 12.29
C GLN A 79 -9.22 15.29 12.26
N GLU A 80 -9.41 16.40 12.98
CA GLU A 80 -10.64 17.21 12.89
C GLU A 80 -10.87 17.73 11.46
N MET A 81 -9.80 18.14 10.76
CA MET A 81 -9.89 18.57 9.36
C MET A 81 -10.26 17.44 8.40
N LEU A 82 -9.78 16.21 8.63
CA LEU A 82 -10.16 15.03 7.84
C LEU A 82 -11.61 14.61 8.11
N GLU A 83 -12.09 14.77 9.33
CA GLU A 83 -13.50 14.53 9.70
C GLU A 83 -14.42 15.51 8.96
N ILE A 84 -14.02 16.78 8.82
CA ILE A 84 -14.74 17.82 8.06
C ILE A 84 -14.77 17.52 6.56
N LEU A 85 -13.71 16.92 6.00
CA LEU A 85 -13.64 16.52 4.59
C LEU A 85 -14.36 15.18 4.28
N ARG A 86 -14.81 14.47 5.32
CA ARG A 86 -15.54 13.21 5.21
C ARG A 86 -17.04 13.45 5.08
N GLU A 87 -17.46 14.27 4.11
CA GLU A 87 -18.85 14.17 3.67
C GLU A 87 -19.04 12.82 2.95
N PRO A 88 -20.08 12.03 3.28
CA PRO A 88 -20.36 10.81 2.53
C PRO A 88 -20.58 11.21 1.06
N PRO A 89 -20.02 10.46 0.08
CA PRO A 89 -20.22 10.77 -1.32
C PRO A 89 -21.72 10.87 -1.60
N THR A 90 -22.15 11.99 -2.18
CA THR A 90 -23.57 12.22 -2.43
C THR A 90 -24.14 11.13 -3.34
N GLU A 91 -25.44 10.86 -3.24
CA GLU A 91 -26.08 9.82 -4.07
C GLU A 91 -25.84 10.03 -5.57
N GLU A 92 -25.70 11.29 -6.01
CA GLU A 92 -25.35 11.66 -7.37
C GLU A 92 -23.93 11.24 -7.76
N GLN A 93 -22.94 11.38 -6.87
CA GLN A 93 -21.56 10.94 -7.13
C GLN A 93 -21.46 9.41 -7.18
N ILE A 94 -22.23 8.73 -6.32
CA ILE A 94 -22.34 7.26 -6.34
C ILE A 94 -23.03 6.80 -7.63
N ALA A 95 -24.09 7.48 -8.06
CA ALA A 95 -24.80 7.18 -9.30
C ALA A 95 -23.93 7.44 -10.54
N TRP A 96 -23.17 8.53 -10.56
CA TRP A 96 -22.23 8.85 -11.63
C TRP A 96 -21.11 7.80 -11.73
N ALA A 97 -20.52 7.39 -10.60
CA ALA A 97 -19.49 6.36 -10.57
C ALA A 97 -20.03 5.00 -11.06
N LYS A 98 -21.24 4.62 -10.64
CA LYS A 98 -21.92 3.41 -11.11
C LYS A 98 -22.23 3.46 -12.61
N ALA A 99 -22.74 4.58 -13.10
CA ALA A 99 -23.02 4.77 -14.53
C ALA A 99 -21.75 4.68 -15.37
N LYS A 100 -20.65 5.31 -14.93
CA LYS A 100 -19.36 5.28 -15.62
C LYS A 100 -18.71 3.89 -15.62
N MET A 101 -18.90 3.11 -14.55
CA MET A 101 -18.48 1.69 -14.54
C MET A 101 -19.34 0.82 -15.46
N ALA A 102 -20.66 1.06 -15.52
CA ALA A 102 -21.56 0.34 -16.41
C ALA A 102 -21.28 0.64 -17.90
N GLU A 103 -20.96 1.89 -18.24
CA GLU A 103 -20.51 2.30 -19.57
C GLU A 103 -19.23 1.56 -19.97
N ARG A 104 -18.26 1.47 -19.06
CA ARG A 104 -16.99 0.76 -19.28
C ARG A 104 -17.14 -0.76 -19.43
N LEU A 105 -18.25 -1.33 -18.97
CA LEU A 105 -18.61 -2.75 -19.16
C LEU A 105 -19.37 -3.00 -20.47
N GLN A 106 -19.96 -1.96 -21.06
CA GLN A 106 -20.68 -2.03 -22.34
C GLN A 106 -19.80 -1.63 -23.54
N GLU A 107 -18.68 -0.94 -23.30
CA GLU A 107 -17.67 -0.73 -24.34
C GLU A 107 -17.16 -2.09 -24.84
N PRO A 108 -17.29 -2.41 -26.13
CA PRO A 108 -16.70 -3.63 -26.67
C PRO A 108 -15.20 -3.53 -26.44
N ALA A 109 -14.63 -4.54 -25.76
CA ALA A 109 -13.21 -4.59 -25.38
C ALA A 109 -12.33 -4.01 -26.48
N SER A 110 -11.97 -2.73 -26.34
CA SER A 110 -11.07 -2.10 -27.28
C SER A 110 -9.76 -2.83 -27.11
N VAL A 111 -9.28 -3.42 -28.20
CA VAL A 111 -8.04 -4.17 -28.23
C VAL A 111 -6.98 -3.30 -27.55
N PRO A 112 -6.39 -3.73 -26.41
CA PRO A 112 -5.40 -2.92 -25.74
C PRO A 112 -4.29 -2.65 -26.75
N PRO A 113 -3.77 -1.40 -26.83
CA PRO A 113 -2.68 -1.11 -27.75
C PRO A 113 -1.57 -2.13 -27.47
N LYS A 114 -1.13 -2.83 -28.52
CA LYS A 114 -0.04 -3.81 -28.44
C LYS A 114 1.07 -3.15 -27.63
N LYS A 115 1.37 -3.71 -26.44
CA LYS A 115 2.50 -3.27 -25.62
C LYS A 115 3.75 -3.39 -26.49
N SER A 116 4.20 -2.28 -27.06
CA SER A 116 5.50 -2.23 -27.70
C SER A 116 6.52 -2.42 -26.57
N GLY A 117 7.41 -3.40 -26.74
CA GLY A 117 8.44 -3.71 -25.75
C GLY A 117 9.33 -2.49 -25.47
N PRO A 118 10.14 -2.49 -24.40
CA PRO A 118 11.02 -1.37 -24.10
C PRO A 118 11.90 -1.01 -25.30
N ARG A 119 12.03 0.29 -25.60
CA ARG A 119 12.83 0.79 -26.72
C ARG A 119 14.31 0.43 -26.51
N PRO A 120 15.02 -0.14 -27.50
CA PRO A 120 16.46 -0.36 -27.39
C PRO A 120 17.20 0.98 -27.32
N LEU A 121 18.21 1.07 -26.46
CA LEU A 121 19.08 2.25 -26.37
C LEU A 121 19.82 2.46 -27.70
N GLY A 122 19.81 3.69 -28.21
CA GLY A 122 20.49 4.07 -29.46
C GLY A 122 19.63 4.01 -30.73
N VAL A 123 18.32 3.74 -30.63
CA VAL A 123 17.40 3.79 -31.78
C VAL A 123 16.57 5.07 -31.74
N ASP A 124 16.60 5.81 -32.85
CA ASP A 124 15.85 7.05 -33.02
C ASP A 124 14.34 6.84 -32.96
N GLN A 125 13.61 7.85 -32.47
CA GLN A 125 12.18 7.75 -32.13
C GLN A 125 11.31 7.39 -33.32
N ASP A 126 11.57 8.05 -34.44
CA ASP A 126 10.75 7.93 -35.64
C ASP A 126 10.95 6.56 -36.30
N VAL A 127 12.18 6.04 -36.26
CA VAL A 127 12.53 4.71 -36.79
C VAL A 127 11.90 3.60 -35.95
N TRP A 128 11.83 3.78 -34.62
CA TRP A 128 11.25 2.79 -33.74
C TRP A 128 9.73 2.67 -33.91
N VAL A 129 9.03 3.81 -34.10
CA VAL A 129 7.58 3.84 -34.36
C VAL A 129 7.25 3.21 -35.72
N GLU A 130 8.04 3.48 -36.77
CA GLU A 130 7.81 2.92 -38.10
C GLU A 130 7.96 1.38 -38.16
N ARG A 131 8.84 0.80 -37.33
CA ARG A 131 8.96 -0.66 -37.19
C ARG A 131 7.75 -1.32 -36.55
N GLN A 132 7.01 -0.62 -35.68
CA GLN A 132 5.83 -1.17 -35.00
C GLN A 132 4.58 -1.13 -35.88
N THR A 133 4.54 -0.24 -36.88
CA THR A 133 3.37 -0.01 -37.73
C THR A 133 3.42 -0.78 -39.06
N LYS A 134 4.57 -1.34 -39.46
CA LYS A 134 4.66 -2.13 -40.69
C LYS A 134 3.96 -3.49 -40.53
N PRO A 135 3.00 -3.83 -41.42
CA PRO A 135 2.41 -5.16 -41.43
C PRO A 135 3.48 -6.20 -41.79
N LYS A 136 3.54 -7.30 -41.05
CA LYS A 136 4.37 -8.46 -41.42
C LYS A 136 3.88 -8.94 -42.79
N LYS A 137 4.71 -8.82 -43.83
CA LYS A 137 4.52 -9.57 -45.07
C LYS A 137 4.71 -11.04 -44.71
N ASN A 138 3.69 -11.84 -45.00
CA ASN A 138 3.73 -13.30 -44.96
C ASN A 138 4.73 -13.84 -45.99
#